data_AF-A0A243PHW5-F1
#
_entry.id   AF-A0A243PHW5-F1
#
_cell.length_a   1.000
_cell.length_b   1.000
_cell.length_c   1.000
_cell.angle_alpha   90.00
_cell.angle_beta   90.00
_cell.angle_gamma   90.00
#
_symmetry.space_group_name_H-M   'P 1'
#
loop_
_entity.id
_entity.type
_entity.pdbx_description
1 polymer ?
#
loop_
_entity_poly.entity_id
_entity_poly.type
_entity_poly.pdbx_seq_one_letter_code
_entity_poly.pdbx_strand_id
1 'polypeptide(L)'
;MAGNRSDLERALFGISRIDELMGRSALDVIRRDLGMSIGKAEVGSALDVARASVLNIERLGLGATMDRFQGLARNDLGVGKIIRDLAEQQRRMSGIIDRVGGIGELDRLRIGNWAAALQGPKVADMSIIGSGFAEIAADLARARGRLGDFGAAVGTSQLGKTLASIGLPDDVRSAIAGTSLKMSVIAGVGDMRGIDGSSYDEAVRSLMGGWRTRPDLPPSFWRDRRVRERHYRRAEVDSGLVAAPPLVAVEVMIESGLAAGGRDEDGAVALFSFGGVSVSIRATDAQIDAYRGVLAFERRLREFLAEKLLAHAGPKWFKQRVDQGVFAKAKGVRESALKSGEQSSALINYTELGELKDVILRKDNWEQVFEVIFVNRQRFDHDMLTLMAVRRPAAHARMVDSTQMLEALLVMKRLDDRMSDDGGWSLAAASDE
;
A
#
# COMPACT_ATOMS: atom_id res chain seq x y z
N MET A 1 24.24 12.71 38.10
CA MET A 1 24.56 11.80 36.97
C MET A 1 24.40 10.34 37.38
N ALA A 2 23.15 9.84 37.46
CA ALA A 2 22.87 8.42 37.71
C ALA A 2 21.41 8.07 37.30
N GLY A 3 21.01 8.43 36.08
CA GLY A 3 19.63 8.25 35.59
C GLY A 3 19.45 7.46 34.29
N ASN A 4 20.50 7.27 33.48
CA ASN A 4 20.35 6.71 32.12
C ASN A 4 20.65 5.21 31.97
N ARG A 5 20.92 4.49 33.07
CA ARG A 5 21.30 3.06 32.99
C ARG A 5 20.10 2.09 33.09
N SER A 6 18.96 2.51 33.64
CA SER A 6 17.80 1.61 33.82
C SER A 6 16.96 1.40 32.55
N ASP A 7 17.00 2.35 31.61
CA ASP A 7 16.15 2.28 30.41
C ASP A 7 16.77 1.40 29.30
N LEU A 8 18.11 1.35 29.25
CA LEU A 8 18.85 0.44 28.38
C LEU A 8 18.74 -1.02 28.85
N GLU A 9 18.73 -1.28 30.16
CA GLU A 9 18.51 -2.62 30.71
C GLU A 9 17.06 -3.11 30.52
N ARG A 10 16.06 -2.22 30.53
CA ARG A 10 14.67 -2.57 30.17
C ARG A 10 14.49 -2.86 28.67
N ALA A 11 15.18 -2.12 27.80
CA ALA A 11 15.15 -2.38 26.36
C ALA A 11 15.81 -3.71 26.00
N LEU A 12 16.93 -4.05 26.66
CA LEU A 12 17.65 -5.30 26.43
C LEU A 12 16.92 -6.54 27.01
N PHE A 13 16.20 -6.41 28.12
CA PHE A 13 15.35 -7.48 28.65
C PHE A 13 14.09 -7.75 27.80
N GLY A 14 13.64 -6.78 27.01
CA GLY A 14 12.53 -6.96 26.05
C GLY A 14 12.95 -7.77 24.82
N ILE A 15 14.21 -7.62 24.37
CA ILE A 15 14.74 -8.27 23.17
C ILE A 15 15.05 -9.76 23.42
N SER A 16 15.57 -10.11 24.60
CA SER A 16 15.87 -11.51 24.95
C SER A 16 14.63 -12.42 25.05
N ARG A 17 13.43 -11.86 25.23
CA ARG A 17 12.16 -12.60 25.19
C ARG A 17 11.61 -12.83 23.78
N ILE A 18 12.06 -12.07 22.79
CA ILE A 18 11.65 -12.24 21.38
C ILE A 18 12.40 -13.42 20.77
N ASP A 19 13.68 -13.63 21.12
CA ASP A 19 14.45 -14.79 20.66
C ASP A 19 13.92 -16.13 21.22
N GLU A 20 13.35 -16.15 22.43
CA GLU A 20 12.67 -17.35 22.98
C GLU A 20 11.34 -17.67 22.27
N LEU A 21 10.71 -16.69 21.61
CA LEU A 21 9.47 -16.87 20.84
C LEU A 21 9.72 -17.22 19.37
N MET A 22 10.88 -16.85 18.81
CA MET A 22 11.24 -17.10 17.42
C MET A 22 11.85 -18.49 17.15
N GLY A 23 12.06 -19.30 18.20
CA GLY A 23 12.65 -20.64 18.08
C GLY A 23 11.66 -21.79 17.82
N ARG A 24 10.35 -21.56 17.68
CA ARG A 24 9.38 -22.65 17.45
C ARG A 24 9.01 -22.75 15.99
N SER A 25 9.38 -23.87 15.37
CA SER A 25 8.96 -24.15 14.01
C SER A 25 7.44 -24.34 13.97
N ALA A 26 6.80 -24.01 12.84
CA ALA A 26 5.37 -24.25 12.63
C ALA A 26 4.95 -25.71 12.89
N LEU A 27 5.90 -26.66 12.78
CA LEU A 27 5.72 -28.08 13.08
C LEU A 27 5.53 -28.37 14.58
N ASP A 28 6.09 -27.55 15.47
CA ASP A 28 6.01 -27.75 16.93
C ASP A 28 4.64 -27.32 17.48
N VAL A 29 4.03 -26.30 16.87
CA VAL A 29 2.66 -25.86 17.18
C VAL A 29 1.64 -26.92 16.75
N ILE A 30 1.84 -27.51 15.56
CA ILE A 30 0.96 -28.56 15.03
C ILE A 30 1.07 -29.87 15.83
N ARG A 31 2.26 -30.24 16.31
CA ARG A 31 2.45 -31.42 17.17
C ARG A 31 1.72 -31.32 18.51
N ARG A 32 1.66 -30.12 19.10
CA ARG A 32 1.04 -29.89 20.40
C ARG A 32 -0.48 -29.92 20.35
N ASP A 33 -1.08 -29.34 19.30
CA ASP A 33 -2.52 -29.16 19.21
C ASP A 33 -3.28 -30.39 18.68
N LEU A 34 -2.59 -31.33 18.01
CA LEU A 34 -3.20 -32.53 17.43
C LEU A 34 -3.00 -33.83 18.23
N GLY A 35 -2.25 -33.81 19.34
CA GLY A 35 -2.10 -34.98 20.22
C GLY A 35 -1.57 -36.25 19.53
N MET A 36 -0.81 -36.12 18.44
CA MET A 36 -0.40 -37.25 17.60
C MET A 36 0.91 -37.87 18.07
N SER A 37 0.84 -39.10 18.57
CA SER A 37 1.97 -40.02 18.70
C SER A 37 2.10 -40.83 17.42
N ILE A 38 2.93 -40.40 16.47
CA ILE A 38 3.30 -41.22 15.30
C ILE A 38 4.77 -41.60 15.46
N GLY A 39 5.02 -42.91 15.55
CA GLY A 39 6.36 -43.48 15.69
C GLY A 39 7.29 -43.05 14.56
N LYS A 40 8.60 -43.03 14.85
CA LYS A 40 9.69 -42.63 13.96
C LYS A 40 9.60 -43.34 12.60
N ALA A 41 8.89 -42.74 11.65
CA ALA A 41 9.05 -42.96 10.23
C ALA A 41 9.26 -41.57 9.62
N GLU A 42 10.34 -41.41 8.87
CA GLU A 42 10.74 -40.16 8.23
C GLU A 42 9.63 -39.69 7.27
N VAL A 43 8.91 -38.63 7.64
CA VAL A 43 7.99 -37.93 6.75
C VAL A 43 8.69 -36.64 6.32
N GLY A 44 9.21 -36.65 5.09
CA GLY A 44 10.12 -35.63 4.57
C GLY A 44 9.46 -34.41 3.93
N SER A 45 8.14 -34.39 3.69
CA SER A 45 7.49 -33.20 3.11
C SER A 45 6.00 -33.06 3.42
N ALA A 46 5.50 -31.82 3.36
CA ALA A 46 4.06 -31.50 3.42
C ALA A 46 3.25 -32.19 2.31
N LEU A 47 3.91 -32.59 1.22
CA LEU A 47 3.33 -33.34 0.11
C LEU A 47 2.98 -34.78 0.51
N ASP A 48 3.77 -35.39 1.40
CA ASP A 48 3.58 -36.76 1.87
C ASP A 48 2.40 -36.86 2.85
N VAL A 49 2.22 -35.82 3.68
CA VAL A 49 1.05 -35.67 4.57
C VAL A 49 -0.23 -35.46 3.76
N ALA A 50 -0.16 -34.66 2.68
CA ALA A 50 -1.28 -34.46 1.76
C ALA A 50 -1.64 -35.75 1.01
N ARG A 51 -0.64 -36.53 0.54
CA ARG A 51 -0.85 -37.83 -0.12
C ARG A 51 -1.45 -38.89 0.83
N ALA A 52 -0.97 -38.96 2.07
CA ALA A 52 -1.52 -39.87 3.08
C ALA A 52 -2.99 -39.54 3.42
N SER A 53 -3.37 -38.26 3.36
CA SER A 53 -4.74 -37.79 3.59
C SER A 53 -5.68 -38.10 2.42
N VAL A 54 -5.17 -38.07 1.18
CA VAL A 54 -5.91 -38.41 -0.06
C VAL A 54 -6.18 -39.92 -0.17
N LEU A 55 -5.20 -40.76 0.18
CA LEU A 55 -5.33 -42.23 0.13
C LEU A 55 -6.37 -42.80 1.10
N ASN A 56 -6.75 -42.06 2.15
CA ASN A 56 -7.79 -42.49 3.10
C ASN A 56 -9.22 -42.19 2.61
N ILE A 57 -9.39 -41.29 1.63
CA ILE A 57 -10.70 -40.86 1.11
C ILE A 57 -11.20 -41.85 0.03
N GLU A 58 -10.30 -42.50 -0.72
CA GLU A 58 -10.65 -43.50 -1.74
C GLU A 58 -11.32 -44.75 -1.16
N ARG A 59 -11.10 -45.06 0.14
CA ARG A 59 -11.73 -46.20 0.82
C ARG A 59 -13.22 -46.01 1.15
N LEU A 60 -13.77 -44.80 0.99
CA LEU A 60 -15.15 -44.48 1.41
C LEU A 60 -16.19 -44.45 0.27
N GLY A 61 -15.83 -44.85 -0.95
CA GLY A 61 -16.83 -45.20 -1.98
C GLY A 61 -17.80 -44.08 -2.41
N LEU A 62 -17.38 -42.81 -2.37
CA LEU A 62 -18.20 -41.64 -2.71
C LEU A 62 -17.90 -41.09 -4.12
N GLY A 63 -18.08 -41.93 -5.14
CA GLY A 63 -17.77 -41.58 -6.55
C GLY A 63 -18.58 -40.41 -7.11
N ALA A 64 -19.86 -40.25 -6.74
CA ALA A 64 -20.71 -39.18 -7.27
C ALA A 64 -20.44 -37.79 -6.64
N THR A 65 -19.79 -37.75 -5.48
CA THR A 65 -19.38 -36.51 -4.82
C THR A 65 -18.08 -35.98 -5.41
N MET A 66 -17.25 -36.87 -5.98
CA MET A 66 -15.95 -36.55 -6.59
C MET A 66 -16.10 -35.72 -7.87
N ASP A 67 -17.12 -35.96 -8.70
CA ASP A 67 -17.35 -35.15 -9.91
C ASP A 67 -17.87 -33.73 -9.59
N ARG A 68 -18.65 -33.59 -8.50
CA ARG A 68 -19.04 -32.27 -7.96
C ARG A 68 -17.89 -31.58 -7.23
N PHE A 69 -17.02 -32.32 -6.54
CA PHE A 69 -15.82 -31.77 -5.90
C PHE A 69 -14.75 -31.40 -6.93
N GLN A 70 -14.57 -32.16 -8.00
CA GLN A 70 -13.69 -31.82 -9.13
C GLN A 70 -14.27 -30.66 -9.96
N GLY A 71 -15.60 -30.56 -10.05
CA GLY A 71 -16.28 -29.40 -10.62
C GLY A 71 -16.12 -28.12 -9.78
N LEU A 72 -16.09 -28.23 -8.45
CA LEU A 72 -15.85 -27.11 -7.53
C LEU A 72 -14.36 -26.76 -7.39
N ALA A 73 -13.46 -27.74 -7.41
CA ALA A 73 -12.01 -27.54 -7.44
C ALA A 73 -11.52 -26.96 -8.78
N ARG A 74 -12.27 -27.09 -9.87
CA ARG A 74 -12.02 -26.33 -11.11
C ARG A 74 -12.34 -24.84 -10.98
N ASN A 75 -13.07 -24.42 -9.95
CA ASN A 75 -13.34 -23.00 -9.62
C ASN A 75 -12.40 -22.43 -8.55
N ASP A 76 -11.28 -23.10 -8.21
CA ASP A 76 -10.21 -22.67 -7.27
C ASP A 76 -9.41 -21.41 -7.72
N LEU A 77 -9.95 -20.59 -8.62
CA LEU A 77 -9.27 -19.41 -9.16
C LEU A 77 -9.24 -18.20 -8.21
N GLY A 78 -9.97 -18.23 -7.10
CA GLY A 78 -10.05 -17.10 -6.17
C GLY A 78 -8.98 -17.13 -5.09
N VAL A 79 -9.30 -17.74 -3.95
CA VAL A 79 -8.57 -17.51 -2.70
C VAL A 79 -7.25 -18.29 -2.62
N GLY A 80 -7.23 -19.57 -3.01
CA GLY A 80 -6.02 -20.40 -2.94
C GLY A 80 -4.92 -19.91 -3.90
N LYS A 81 -5.30 -19.46 -5.10
CA LYS A 81 -4.39 -18.76 -6.02
C LYS A 81 -3.91 -17.44 -5.42
N ILE A 82 -4.80 -16.60 -4.89
CA ILE A 82 -4.41 -15.34 -4.24
C ILE A 82 -3.44 -15.56 -3.08
N ILE A 83 -3.64 -16.59 -2.23
CA ILE A 83 -2.74 -16.91 -1.12
C ILE A 83 -1.37 -17.36 -1.64
N ARG A 84 -1.32 -18.24 -2.65
CA ARG A 84 -0.06 -18.66 -3.26
C ARG A 84 0.68 -17.51 -3.92
N ASP A 85 -0.03 -16.68 -4.69
CA ASP A 85 0.51 -15.50 -5.34
C ASP A 85 1.05 -14.50 -4.29
N LEU A 86 0.33 -14.32 -3.18
CA LEU A 86 0.75 -13.45 -2.07
C LEU A 86 2.00 -14.00 -1.36
N ALA A 87 2.07 -15.30 -1.10
CA ALA A 87 3.23 -15.94 -0.48
C ALA A 87 4.47 -15.92 -1.40
N GLU A 88 4.28 -16.09 -2.70
CA GLU A 88 5.35 -15.92 -3.70
C GLU A 88 5.81 -14.47 -3.79
N GLN A 89 4.87 -13.52 -3.78
CA GLN A 89 5.16 -12.09 -3.74
C GLN A 89 5.96 -11.73 -2.48
N GLN A 90 5.58 -12.24 -1.30
CA GLN A 90 6.33 -12.04 -0.06
C GLN A 90 7.76 -12.61 -0.16
N ARG A 91 7.94 -13.84 -0.67
CA ARG A 91 9.29 -14.44 -0.81
C ARG A 91 10.19 -13.63 -1.74
N ARG A 92 9.66 -13.19 -2.88
CA ARG A 92 10.42 -12.37 -3.84
C ARG A 92 10.76 -11.00 -3.25
N MET A 93 9.82 -10.40 -2.52
CA MET A 93 10.03 -9.13 -1.82
C MET A 93 11.10 -9.26 -0.74
N SER A 94 11.09 -10.32 0.08
CA SER A 94 12.19 -10.62 1.00
C SER A 94 13.52 -10.74 0.24
N GLY A 95 13.55 -11.42 -0.91
CA GLY A 95 14.75 -11.48 -1.73
C GLY A 95 15.24 -10.13 -2.27
N ILE A 96 14.37 -9.13 -2.49
CA ILE A 96 14.77 -7.77 -2.84
C ILE A 96 15.28 -7.03 -1.59
N ILE A 97 14.54 -7.10 -0.49
CA ILE A 97 14.89 -6.47 0.78
C ILE A 97 16.25 -6.99 1.28
N ASP A 98 16.47 -8.29 1.26
CA ASP A 98 17.70 -8.94 1.69
C ASP A 98 18.88 -8.55 0.80
N ARG A 99 18.68 -8.45 -0.52
CA ARG A 99 19.70 -7.97 -1.46
C ARG A 99 20.10 -6.53 -1.21
N VAL A 100 19.17 -5.71 -0.73
CA VAL A 100 19.39 -4.29 -0.45
C VAL A 100 19.85 -4.06 0.99
N GLY A 101 19.79 -5.06 1.88
CA GLY A 101 20.24 -4.93 3.27
C GLY A 101 19.15 -4.46 4.24
N GLY A 102 17.87 -4.64 3.90
CA GLY A 102 16.74 -4.36 4.76
C GLY A 102 15.89 -3.16 4.33
N ILE A 103 14.76 -2.95 5.03
CA ILE A 103 13.81 -1.85 4.76
C ILE A 103 14.48 -0.48 4.97
N GLY A 104 15.31 -0.34 6.01
CA GLY A 104 16.02 0.92 6.28
C GLY A 104 16.97 1.33 5.15
N GLU A 105 17.61 0.36 4.49
CA GLU A 105 18.50 0.65 3.36
C GLU A 105 17.71 0.98 2.08
N LEU A 106 16.56 0.34 1.88
CA LEU A 106 15.61 0.71 0.82
C LEU A 106 15.11 2.15 0.96
N ASP A 107 14.78 2.59 2.17
CA ASP A 107 14.39 3.97 2.42
C ASP A 107 15.55 4.94 2.19
N ARG A 108 16.78 4.57 2.57
CA ARG A 108 17.96 5.38 2.24
C ARG A 108 18.18 5.50 0.74
N LEU A 109 18.05 4.42 -0.03
CA LEU A 109 18.15 4.46 -1.49
C LEU A 109 17.06 5.34 -2.10
N ARG A 110 15.82 5.21 -1.62
CA ARG A 110 14.70 6.06 -2.03
C ARG A 110 15.00 7.54 -1.77
N ILE A 111 15.52 7.88 -0.59
CA ILE A 111 15.92 9.24 -0.23
C ILE A 111 17.06 9.74 -1.13
N GLY A 112 18.06 8.88 -1.36
CA GLY A 112 19.16 9.14 -2.28
C GLY A 112 18.69 9.45 -3.70
N ASN A 113 17.68 8.72 -4.20
CA ASN A 113 17.14 8.90 -5.54
C ASN A 113 16.53 10.29 -5.74
N TRP A 114 15.62 10.72 -4.87
CA TRP A 114 15.03 12.05 -5.02
C TRP A 114 16.09 13.14 -4.79
N ALA A 115 17.00 12.96 -3.84
CA ALA A 115 18.08 13.91 -3.60
C ALA A 115 19.01 14.03 -4.82
N ALA A 116 19.32 12.92 -5.50
CA ALA A 116 20.11 12.85 -6.72
C ALA A 116 19.38 13.49 -7.91
N ALA A 117 18.09 13.20 -8.10
CA ALA A 117 17.28 13.75 -9.18
C ALA A 117 17.19 15.29 -9.12
N LEU A 118 17.22 15.86 -7.91
CA LEU A 118 17.26 17.30 -7.68
C LEU A 118 18.66 17.92 -7.79
N GLN A 119 19.70 17.13 -8.15
CA GLN A 119 21.07 17.67 -8.25
C GLN A 119 21.32 18.49 -9.52
N GLY A 120 20.72 18.06 -10.63
CA GLY A 120 20.94 18.64 -11.96
C GLY A 120 20.12 19.90 -12.27
N PRO A 121 18.81 19.92 -11.98
CA PRO A 121 17.94 21.06 -12.31
C PRO A 121 18.36 22.33 -11.55
N LYS A 122 18.41 23.47 -12.25
CA LYS A 122 18.57 24.77 -11.61
C LYS A 122 17.29 25.10 -10.83
N VAL A 123 17.38 25.99 -9.84
CA VAL A 123 16.19 26.51 -9.13
C VAL A 123 15.13 27.06 -10.11
N ALA A 124 15.57 27.63 -11.24
CA ALA A 124 14.69 28.07 -12.33
C ALA A 124 13.97 26.93 -13.06
N ASP A 125 14.53 25.72 -13.10
CA ASP A 125 13.85 24.55 -13.66
C ASP A 125 12.78 24.02 -12.68
N MET A 126 12.96 24.27 -11.37
CA MET A 126 11.98 23.90 -10.34
C MET A 126 10.79 24.87 -10.28
N SER A 127 10.87 26.08 -10.85
CA SER A 127 9.71 26.98 -10.95
C SER A 127 8.62 26.46 -11.88
N ILE A 128 8.90 25.40 -12.67
CA ILE A 128 7.89 24.65 -13.43
C ILE A 128 6.84 24.00 -12.51
N ILE A 129 7.18 23.80 -11.23
CA ILE A 129 6.33 23.10 -10.25
C ILE A 129 5.33 24.06 -9.59
N GLY A 130 5.68 25.34 -9.46
CA GLY A 130 4.81 26.38 -8.89
C GLY A 130 5.59 27.59 -8.40
N SER A 131 4.90 28.72 -8.20
CA SER A 131 5.53 29.94 -7.67
C SER A 131 5.94 29.81 -6.20
N GLY A 132 5.35 28.89 -5.43
CA GLY A 132 5.72 28.60 -4.03
C GLY A 132 6.99 27.74 -3.89
N PHE A 133 7.53 27.24 -5.02
CA PHE A 133 8.59 26.24 -4.99
C PHE A 133 10.00 26.78 -4.76
N ALA A 134 10.22 28.09 -4.83
CA ALA A 134 11.56 28.66 -4.64
C ALA A 134 12.11 28.41 -3.21
N GLU A 135 11.28 28.58 -2.18
CA GLU A 135 11.66 28.31 -0.79
C GLU A 135 11.86 26.82 -0.54
N ILE A 136 10.97 25.99 -1.10
CA ILE A 136 11.06 24.54 -1.03
C ILE A 136 12.33 24.04 -1.74
N ALA A 137 12.66 24.61 -2.89
CA ALA A 137 13.88 24.31 -3.64
C ALA A 137 15.14 24.66 -2.84
N ALA A 138 15.13 25.77 -2.10
CA ALA A 138 16.23 26.14 -1.20
C ALA A 138 16.37 25.13 -0.05
N ASP A 139 15.27 24.68 0.55
CA ASP A 139 15.29 23.63 1.57
C ASP A 139 15.78 22.30 1.03
N LEU A 140 15.27 21.88 -0.13
CA LEU A 140 15.71 20.67 -0.83
C LEU A 140 17.20 20.75 -1.18
N ALA A 141 17.69 21.91 -1.61
CA ALA A 141 19.11 22.15 -1.88
C ALA A 141 19.98 22.10 -0.60
N ARG A 142 19.45 22.57 0.54
CA ARG A 142 20.13 22.46 1.85
C ARG A 142 20.16 21.02 2.35
N ALA A 143 19.03 20.31 2.27
CA ALA A 143 18.94 18.89 2.60
C ALA A 143 19.84 18.05 1.69
N ARG A 144 19.90 18.38 0.40
CA ARG A 144 20.87 17.83 -0.57
C ARG A 144 22.31 17.94 -0.06
N GLY A 145 22.72 19.08 0.50
CA GLY A 145 24.07 19.24 1.04
C GLY A 145 24.37 18.30 2.22
N ARG A 146 23.36 17.91 2.99
CA ARG A 146 23.49 16.95 4.10
C ARG A 146 23.40 15.49 3.64
N LEU A 147 22.67 15.24 2.55
CA LEU A 147 22.42 13.91 2.00
C LEU A 147 23.38 13.53 0.86
N GLY A 148 24.19 14.48 0.36
CA GLY A 148 25.06 14.33 -0.80
C GLY A 148 26.08 13.20 -0.68
N ASP A 149 26.51 12.87 0.54
CA ASP A 149 27.42 11.75 0.82
C ASP A 149 26.74 10.38 0.67
N PHE A 150 25.41 10.32 0.73
CA PHE A 150 24.64 9.08 0.54
C PHE A 150 24.36 8.76 -0.94
N GLY A 151 24.31 9.77 -1.82
CA GLY A 151 23.81 9.65 -3.19
C GLY A 151 24.80 9.15 -4.24
N ALA A 152 26.10 9.09 -3.94
CA ALA A 152 27.13 8.72 -4.91
C ALA A 152 27.09 7.23 -5.34
N ALA A 153 26.33 6.39 -4.63
CA ALA A 153 26.28 4.94 -4.86
C ALA A 153 25.10 4.46 -5.74
N VAL A 154 24.11 5.31 -6.06
CA VAL A 154 22.92 4.84 -6.77
C VAL A 154 23.12 4.96 -8.29
N GLY A 155 23.10 3.80 -8.95
CA GLY A 155 23.66 3.57 -10.27
C GLY A 155 23.04 4.35 -11.43
N THR A 156 23.70 4.27 -12.59
CA THR A 156 23.26 4.82 -13.89
C THR A 156 21.75 4.73 -14.09
N SER A 157 21.05 5.86 -14.24
CA SER A 157 19.61 5.91 -14.54
C SER A 157 19.28 4.93 -15.66
N GLN A 158 18.40 3.97 -15.35
CA GLN A 158 17.99 2.91 -16.28
C GLN A 158 16.71 3.31 -17.00
N LEU A 159 15.94 4.28 -16.49
CA LEU A 159 14.78 4.86 -17.13
C LEU A 159 15.14 5.34 -18.54
N GLY A 160 16.30 5.99 -18.73
CA GLY A 160 16.77 6.37 -20.07
C GLY A 160 16.88 5.19 -21.04
N LYS A 161 17.35 4.03 -20.56
CA LYS A 161 17.43 2.79 -21.37
C LYS A 161 16.06 2.17 -21.61
N THR A 162 15.17 2.15 -20.60
CA THR A 162 13.80 1.66 -20.76
C THR A 162 13.01 2.52 -21.76
N LEU A 163 13.08 3.84 -21.63
CA LEU A 163 12.41 4.77 -22.53
C LEU A 163 12.92 4.60 -23.98
N ALA A 164 14.23 4.35 -24.14
CA ALA A 164 14.82 4.04 -25.43
C ALA A 164 14.36 2.68 -25.99
N SER A 165 14.27 1.64 -25.16
CA SER A 165 13.89 0.29 -25.60
C SER A 165 12.41 0.19 -26.00
N ILE A 166 11.54 0.99 -25.37
CA ILE A 166 10.11 1.06 -25.71
C ILE A 166 9.87 1.91 -26.99
N GLY A 167 10.87 2.66 -27.44
CA GLY A 167 10.76 3.47 -28.67
C GLY A 167 9.78 4.64 -28.52
N LEU A 168 9.66 5.23 -27.33
CA LEU A 168 8.76 6.37 -27.11
C LEU A 168 9.23 7.61 -27.88
N PRO A 169 8.33 8.44 -28.43
CA PRO A 169 8.68 9.72 -29.04
C PRO A 169 9.46 10.66 -28.11
N ASP A 170 10.31 11.53 -28.66
CA ASP A 170 11.16 12.46 -27.90
C ASP A 170 10.38 13.39 -26.98
N ASP A 171 9.25 13.91 -27.46
CA ASP A 171 8.35 14.77 -26.70
C ASP A 171 7.76 14.03 -25.48
N VAL A 172 7.38 12.76 -25.67
CA VAL A 172 6.90 11.90 -24.57
C VAL A 172 8.01 11.62 -23.57
N ARG A 173 9.24 11.33 -24.04
CA ARG A 173 10.40 11.12 -23.15
C ARG A 173 10.72 12.37 -22.33
N SER A 174 10.69 13.54 -22.95
CA SER A 174 10.90 14.82 -22.27
C SER A 174 9.81 15.09 -21.23
N ALA A 175 8.53 14.83 -21.57
CA ALA A 175 7.43 14.95 -20.63
C ALA A 175 7.60 14.01 -19.41
N ILE A 176 8.00 12.76 -19.63
CA ILE A 176 8.27 11.79 -18.55
C ILE A 176 9.42 12.23 -17.65
N ALA A 177 10.48 12.85 -18.20
CA ALA A 177 11.55 13.42 -17.39
C ALA A 177 11.02 14.54 -16.48
N GLY A 178 10.13 15.39 -16.99
CA GLY A 178 9.43 16.40 -16.20
C GLY A 178 8.55 15.79 -15.10
N THR A 179 7.83 14.70 -15.41
CA THR A 179 7.06 13.93 -14.42
C THR A 179 7.96 13.40 -13.31
N SER A 180 9.10 12.80 -13.67
CA SER A 180 10.07 12.26 -12.71
C SER A 180 10.55 13.33 -11.74
N LEU A 181 10.89 14.52 -12.25
CA LEU A 181 11.30 15.65 -11.42
C LEU A 181 10.21 16.07 -10.43
N LYS A 182 8.96 16.17 -10.87
CA LYS A 182 7.82 16.49 -9.99
C LYS A 182 7.62 15.43 -8.91
N MET A 183 7.77 14.15 -9.25
CA MET A 183 7.69 13.05 -8.27
C MET A 183 8.82 13.11 -7.25
N SER A 184 10.05 13.44 -7.66
CA SER A 184 11.18 13.65 -6.74
C SER A 184 10.93 14.79 -5.78
N VAL A 185 10.30 15.85 -6.27
CA VAL A 185 9.88 16.95 -5.42
C VAL A 185 8.80 16.54 -4.42
N ILE A 186 7.78 15.77 -4.84
CA ILE A 186 6.77 15.23 -3.91
C ILE A 186 7.44 14.38 -2.83
N ALA A 187 8.38 13.51 -3.21
CA ALA A 187 9.12 12.67 -2.29
C ALA A 187 9.92 13.51 -1.28
N GLY A 188 10.74 14.44 -1.76
CA GLY A 188 11.58 15.28 -0.90
C GLY A 188 10.77 16.19 0.01
N VAL A 189 9.67 16.78 -0.47
CA VAL A 189 8.77 17.59 0.37
C VAL A 189 8.12 16.72 1.44
N GLY A 190 7.61 15.53 1.08
CA GLY A 190 7.02 14.60 2.03
C GLY A 190 7.99 14.18 3.13
N ASP A 191 9.24 13.90 2.77
CA ASP A 191 10.28 13.49 3.73
C ASP A 191 10.75 14.62 4.64
N MET A 192 10.87 15.85 4.11
CA MET A 192 11.42 16.98 4.88
C MET A 192 10.38 17.74 5.69
N ARG A 193 9.18 17.93 5.14
CA ARG A 193 8.16 18.82 5.69
C ARG A 193 6.89 18.06 6.10
N GLY A 194 6.87 16.74 5.92
CA GLY A 194 5.67 15.95 6.09
C GLY A 194 4.68 16.13 4.93
N ILE A 195 3.70 15.24 4.90
CA ILE A 195 2.69 15.15 3.85
C ILE A 195 1.48 16.10 4.04
N ASP A 196 1.48 16.84 5.14
CA ASP A 196 0.34 17.61 5.62
C ASP A 196 0.46 19.11 5.39
N GLY A 197 1.64 19.55 4.95
CA GLY A 197 1.90 20.93 4.61
C GLY A 197 1.31 21.33 3.26
N SER A 198 0.99 22.61 3.11
CA SER A 198 0.60 23.23 1.84
C SER A 198 1.62 22.97 0.73
N SER A 199 2.91 22.87 1.06
CA SER A 199 3.99 22.50 0.15
C SER A 199 3.78 21.13 -0.49
N TYR A 200 3.37 20.13 0.29
CA TYR A 200 3.11 18.78 -0.25
C TYR A 200 1.87 18.80 -1.16
N ASP A 201 0.83 19.54 -0.76
CA ASP A 201 -0.37 19.71 -1.58
C ASP A 201 -0.09 20.43 -2.89
N GLU A 202 0.79 21.45 -2.90
CA GLU A 202 1.25 22.12 -4.11
C GLU A 202 2.08 21.18 -4.98
N ALA A 203 2.99 20.39 -4.39
CA ALA A 203 3.78 19.38 -5.10
C ALA A 203 2.87 18.36 -5.80
N VAL A 204 1.90 17.79 -5.08
CA VAL A 204 0.93 16.82 -5.64
C VAL A 204 0.05 17.49 -6.69
N ARG A 205 -0.39 18.73 -6.47
CA ARG A 205 -1.17 19.50 -7.45
C ARG A 205 -0.37 19.80 -8.72
N SER A 206 0.94 20.00 -8.65
CA SER A 206 1.78 20.18 -9.84
C SER A 206 1.78 18.95 -10.76
N LEU A 207 1.55 17.76 -10.19
CA LEU A 207 1.55 16.47 -10.89
C LEU A 207 0.13 16.05 -11.30
N MET A 208 -0.84 16.20 -10.40
CA MET A 208 -2.21 15.74 -10.58
C MET A 208 -3.16 16.85 -11.06
N GLY A 209 -2.71 18.10 -11.10
CA GLY A 209 -3.57 19.26 -11.32
C GLY A 209 -4.76 19.28 -10.35
N GLY A 210 -5.94 19.60 -10.88
CA GLY A 210 -7.22 19.49 -10.19
C GLY A 210 -7.86 18.10 -10.24
N TRP A 211 -7.17 17.07 -10.77
CA TRP A 211 -7.77 15.76 -10.98
C TRP A 211 -8.10 15.04 -9.68
N ARG A 212 -9.27 14.40 -9.67
CA ARG A 212 -9.70 13.49 -8.60
C ARG A 212 -10.47 12.32 -9.19
N THR A 213 -10.00 11.09 -8.99
CA THR A 213 -10.76 9.91 -9.42
C THR A 213 -11.98 9.71 -8.50
N ARG A 214 -13.17 9.54 -9.09
CA ARG A 214 -14.41 9.35 -8.32
C ARG A 214 -15.28 8.24 -8.91
N PRO A 215 -16.05 7.47 -8.12
CA PRO A 215 -16.86 6.36 -8.62
C PRO A 215 -18.02 6.79 -9.54
N ASP A 216 -18.43 8.05 -9.47
CA ASP A 216 -19.56 8.64 -10.21
C ASP A 216 -19.17 9.20 -11.59
N LEU A 217 -17.90 9.02 -12.01
CA LEU A 217 -17.46 9.40 -13.35
C LEU A 217 -18.28 8.69 -14.45
N PRO A 218 -18.56 9.34 -15.59
CA PRO A 218 -19.40 8.79 -16.65
C PRO A 218 -18.96 7.38 -17.08
N PRO A 219 -19.89 6.47 -17.45
CA PRO A 219 -19.54 5.12 -17.92
C PRO A 219 -18.50 5.08 -19.04
N SER A 220 -18.49 6.11 -19.91
CA SER A 220 -17.51 6.25 -21.00
C SER A 220 -16.08 6.47 -20.50
N PHE A 221 -15.87 7.15 -19.36
CA PHE A 221 -14.55 7.32 -18.74
C PHE A 221 -13.91 5.95 -18.46
N TRP A 222 -14.67 5.03 -17.88
CA TRP A 222 -14.16 3.72 -17.51
C TRP A 222 -13.82 2.81 -18.69
N ARG A 223 -14.44 3.04 -19.85
CA ARG A 223 -14.31 2.17 -21.03
C ARG A 223 -13.38 2.72 -22.10
N ASP A 224 -13.27 4.04 -22.23
CA ASP A 224 -12.53 4.70 -23.30
C ASP A 224 -11.35 5.49 -22.75
N ARG A 225 -10.13 5.03 -23.07
CA ARG A 225 -8.88 5.71 -22.71
C ARG A 225 -8.84 7.15 -23.23
N ARG A 226 -9.36 7.43 -24.43
CA ARG A 226 -9.37 8.79 -24.99
C ARG A 226 -10.27 9.72 -24.20
N VAL A 227 -11.39 9.22 -23.67
CA VAL A 227 -12.25 9.98 -22.75
C VAL A 227 -11.47 10.30 -21.49
N ARG A 228 -10.78 9.32 -20.88
CA ARG A 228 -9.96 9.55 -19.67
C ARG A 228 -8.88 10.59 -19.89
N GLU A 229 -8.10 10.47 -20.96
CA GLU A 229 -7.05 11.43 -21.28
C GLU A 229 -7.59 12.85 -21.45
N ARG A 230 -8.78 13.04 -22.04
CA ARG A 230 -9.42 14.36 -22.11
C ARG A 230 -9.79 14.90 -20.73
N HIS A 231 -10.28 14.05 -19.85
CA HIS A 231 -10.57 14.40 -18.47
C HIS A 231 -9.29 14.79 -17.70
N TYR A 232 -8.21 14.03 -17.85
CA TYR A 232 -6.91 14.34 -17.25
C TYR A 232 -6.34 15.66 -17.75
N ARG A 233 -6.33 15.89 -19.08
CA ARG A 233 -5.86 17.15 -19.67
C ARG A 233 -6.68 18.35 -19.20
N ARG A 234 -8.02 18.21 -19.11
CA ARG A 234 -8.90 19.27 -18.60
C ARG A 234 -8.64 19.59 -17.13
N ALA A 235 -8.23 18.60 -16.37
CA ALA A 235 -7.86 18.75 -14.97
C ALA A 235 -6.38 19.10 -14.78
N GLU A 236 -5.65 19.37 -15.86
CA GLU A 236 -4.23 19.76 -15.84
C GLU A 236 -3.32 18.71 -15.19
N VAL A 237 -3.65 17.42 -15.34
CA VAL A 237 -2.73 16.33 -14.98
C VAL A 237 -1.48 16.42 -15.85
N ASP A 238 -0.33 16.16 -15.24
CA ASP A 238 0.96 16.14 -15.92
C ASP A 238 0.94 15.23 -17.15
N SER A 239 1.38 15.78 -18.29
CA SER A 239 1.29 15.10 -19.58
C SER A 239 2.17 13.86 -19.67
N GLY A 240 3.32 13.85 -19.00
CA GLY A 240 4.19 12.68 -18.96
C GLY A 240 3.56 11.54 -18.14
N LEU A 241 2.85 11.85 -17.05
CA LEU A 241 2.08 10.85 -16.30
C LEU A 241 0.92 10.29 -17.11
N VAL A 242 0.22 11.13 -17.87
CA VAL A 242 -0.89 10.70 -18.75
C VAL A 242 -0.39 9.82 -19.90
N ALA A 243 0.79 10.14 -20.44
CA ALA A 243 1.38 9.41 -21.56
C ALA A 243 2.07 8.10 -21.12
N ALA A 244 2.62 8.07 -19.89
CA ALA A 244 3.38 6.94 -19.38
C ALA A 244 2.52 5.67 -19.30
N PRO A 245 2.97 4.54 -19.90
CA PRO A 245 2.44 3.22 -19.57
C PRO A 245 2.67 2.89 -18.07
N PRO A 246 1.86 2.02 -17.45
CA PRO A 246 2.05 1.65 -16.04
C PRO A 246 3.46 1.15 -15.73
N LEU A 247 4.06 0.36 -16.63
CA LEU A 247 5.45 -0.09 -16.53
C LEU A 247 6.43 1.07 -16.32
N VAL A 248 6.32 2.10 -17.17
CA VAL A 248 7.17 3.29 -17.11
C VAL A 248 6.87 4.11 -15.86
N ALA A 249 5.59 4.22 -15.48
CA ALA A 249 5.22 4.93 -14.26
C ALA A 249 5.83 4.29 -13.01
N VAL A 250 5.89 2.96 -12.92
CA VAL A 250 6.57 2.24 -11.83
C VAL A 250 8.06 2.58 -11.78
N GLU A 251 8.73 2.60 -12.93
CA GLU A 251 10.15 2.98 -12.99
C GLU A 251 10.39 4.43 -12.58
N VAL A 252 9.54 5.35 -13.06
CA VAL A 252 9.60 6.76 -12.69
C VAL A 252 9.39 6.91 -11.18
N MET A 253 8.48 6.17 -10.55
CA MET A 253 8.28 6.22 -9.09
C MET A 253 9.55 5.80 -8.32
N ILE A 254 10.25 4.77 -8.79
CA ILE A 254 11.48 4.27 -8.14
C ILE A 254 12.63 5.26 -8.34
N GLU A 255 12.91 5.66 -9.59
CA GLU A 255 14.03 6.55 -9.90
C GLU A 255 13.83 7.97 -9.37
N SER A 256 12.58 8.42 -9.27
CA SER A 256 12.28 9.71 -8.65
C SER A 256 12.44 9.68 -7.14
N GLY A 257 12.53 8.52 -6.49
CA GLY A 257 12.53 8.40 -5.03
C GLY A 257 11.15 8.56 -4.39
N LEU A 258 10.07 8.54 -5.18
CA LEU A 258 8.71 8.53 -4.64
C LEU A 258 8.36 7.19 -4.00
N ALA A 259 8.90 6.10 -4.53
CA ALA A 259 8.80 4.77 -3.94
C ALA A 259 10.19 4.17 -3.78
N ALA A 260 10.38 3.38 -2.72
CA ALA A 260 11.52 2.47 -2.69
C ALA A 260 11.31 1.39 -3.75
N GLY A 261 12.37 0.74 -4.19
CA GLY A 261 12.22 -0.34 -5.16
C GLY A 261 13.51 -0.80 -5.77
N GLY A 262 13.38 -1.78 -6.65
CA GLY A 262 14.49 -2.37 -7.36
C GLY A 262 14.04 -3.05 -8.63
N ARG A 263 14.89 -3.93 -9.16
CA ARG A 263 14.57 -4.79 -10.30
C ARG A 263 14.77 -6.26 -9.93
N ASP A 264 13.87 -7.09 -10.41
CA ASP A 264 14.05 -8.54 -10.48
C ASP A 264 14.10 -9.00 -11.94
N GLU A 265 14.04 -10.31 -12.17
CA GLU A 265 14.06 -10.90 -13.51
C GLU A 265 12.84 -10.49 -14.35
N ASP A 266 11.73 -10.11 -13.72
CA ASP A 266 10.47 -9.76 -14.36
C ASP A 266 10.32 -8.24 -14.58
N GLY A 267 11.22 -7.42 -14.02
CA GLY A 267 11.31 -5.99 -14.29
C GLY A 267 11.37 -5.13 -13.03
N ALA A 268 10.90 -3.90 -13.14
CA ALA A 268 10.90 -2.94 -12.03
C ALA A 268 9.81 -3.26 -11.00
N VAL A 269 10.17 -3.14 -9.72
CA VAL A 269 9.29 -3.43 -8.58
C VAL A 269 9.39 -2.27 -7.60
N ALA A 270 8.31 -1.50 -7.50
CA ALA A 270 8.16 -0.49 -6.46
C ALA A 270 7.65 -1.14 -5.18
N LEU A 271 8.15 -0.69 -4.03
CA LEU A 271 7.79 -1.17 -2.70
C LEU A 271 7.14 -0.03 -1.93
N PHE A 272 5.96 -0.31 -1.41
CA PHE A 272 5.20 0.57 -0.53
C PHE A 272 5.01 -0.13 0.80
N SER A 273 5.12 0.60 1.91
CA SER A 273 4.81 0.07 3.24
C SER A 273 3.60 0.78 3.79
N PHE A 274 2.64 0.00 4.28
CA PHE A 274 1.42 0.46 4.93
C PHE A 274 1.32 -0.26 6.27
N GLY A 275 1.74 0.37 7.37
CA GLY A 275 1.59 -0.22 8.71
C GLY A 275 2.24 -1.55 8.96
N GLY A 276 3.46 -1.73 8.46
CA GLY A 276 4.16 -3.00 8.55
C GLY A 276 3.75 -4.00 7.46
N VAL A 277 2.72 -3.71 6.65
CA VAL A 277 2.42 -4.49 5.44
C VAL A 277 3.14 -3.87 4.26
N SER A 278 4.14 -4.56 3.74
CA SER A 278 4.80 -4.18 2.50
C SER A 278 4.02 -4.72 1.30
N VAL A 279 3.74 -3.83 0.34
CA VAL A 279 3.09 -4.11 -0.95
C VAL A 279 4.09 -3.83 -2.04
N SER A 280 4.30 -4.80 -2.92
CA SER A 280 5.11 -4.62 -4.13
C SER A 280 4.21 -4.33 -5.32
N ILE A 281 4.60 -3.37 -6.16
CA ILE A 281 3.95 -3.05 -7.43
C ILE A 281 4.94 -3.30 -8.54
N ARG A 282 4.70 -4.36 -9.30
CA ARG A 282 5.51 -4.72 -10.44
C ARG A 282 5.07 -3.95 -11.65
N ALA A 283 6.04 -3.61 -12.48
CA ALA A 283 5.80 -2.86 -13.69
C ALA A 283 5.02 -3.69 -14.75
N THR A 284 5.13 -5.03 -14.71
CA THR A 284 4.39 -5.98 -15.56
C THR A 284 2.93 -6.16 -15.15
N ASP A 285 2.64 -6.14 -13.84
CA ASP A 285 1.32 -6.41 -13.25
C ASP A 285 0.77 -5.24 -12.43
N ALA A 286 1.19 -4.01 -12.77
CA ALA A 286 1.00 -2.81 -11.94
C ALA A 286 -0.46 -2.59 -11.51
N GLN A 287 -1.42 -2.94 -12.37
CA GLN A 287 -2.84 -2.89 -12.08
C GLN A 287 -3.27 -3.88 -10.99
N ILE A 288 -2.85 -5.15 -11.11
CA ILE A 288 -3.20 -6.20 -10.15
C ILE A 288 -2.57 -5.89 -8.80
N ASP A 289 -1.32 -5.42 -8.82
CA ASP A 289 -0.60 -5.08 -7.61
C ASP A 289 -1.14 -3.81 -6.93
N ALA A 290 -1.53 -2.79 -7.70
CA ALA A 290 -2.21 -1.61 -7.15
C ALA A 290 -3.52 -2.01 -6.44
N TYR A 291 -4.29 -2.93 -7.02
CA TYR A 291 -5.48 -3.48 -6.37
C TYR A 291 -5.16 -4.22 -5.08
N ARG A 292 -4.12 -5.07 -5.08
CA ARG A 292 -3.63 -5.73 -3.87
C ARG A 292 -3.20 -4.72 -2.82
N GLY A 293 -2.62 -3.60 -3.23
CA GLY A 293 -2.32 -2.46 -2.39
C GLY A 293 -3.56 -1.90 -1.70
N VAL A 294 -4.62 -1.63 -2.45
CA VAL A 294 -5.90 -1.16 -1.89
C VAL A 294 -6.49 -2.17 -0.90
N LEU A 295 -6.42 -3.47 -1.17
CA LEU A 295 -6.88 -4.50 -0.23
C LEU A 295 -6.05 -4.56 1.05
N ALA A 296 -4.72 -4.43 0.92
CA ALA A 296 -3.81 -4.38 2.07
C ALA A 296 -4.11 -3.16 2.95
N PHE A 297 -4.27 -1.99 2.31
CA PHE A 297 -4.69 -0.77 2.98
C PHE A 297 -6.06 -0.91 3.65
N GLU A 298 -7.05 -1.50 2.98
CA GLU A 298 -8.40 -1.71 3.53
C GLU A 298 -8.36 -2.59 4.79
N ARG A 299 -7.51 -3.62 4.84
CA ARG A 299 -7.30 -4.43 6.04
C ARG A 299 -6.69 -3.60 7.18
N ARG A 300 -5.63 -2.83 6.91
CA ARG A 300 -5.03 -1.94 7.91
C ARG A 300 -6.03 -0.91 8.44
N LEU A 301 -6.84 -0.32 7.56
CA LEU A 301 -7.87 0.62 7.95
C LEU A 301 -8.90 -0.02 8.90
N ARG A 302 -9.27 -1.29 8.68
CA ARG A 302 -10.14 -2.03 9.61
C ARG A 302 -9.48 -2.20 10.98
N GLU A 303 -8.23 -2.63 11.01
CA GLU A 303 -7.48 -2.83 12.26
C GLU A 303 -7.42 -1.52 13.04
N PHE A 304 -7.02 -0.42 12.38
CA PHE A 304 -6.98 0.91 12.95
C PHE A 304 -8.34 1.36 13.51
N LEU A 305 -9.41 1.23 12.71
CA LEU A 305 -10.75 1.64 13.12
C LEU A 305 -11.26 0.82 14.31
N ALA A 306 -11.01 -0.49 14.30
CA ALA A 306 -11.39 -1.38 15.39
C ALA A 306 -10.67 -1.01 16.69
N GLU A 307 -9.36 -0.73 16.61
CA GLU A 307 -8.56 -0.30 17.75
C GLU A 307 -9.10 1.01 18.34
N LYS A 308 -9.27 2.04 17.49
CA LYS A 308 -9.72 3.37 17.93
C LYS A 308 -11.11 3.36 18.55
N LEU A 309 -12.06 2.68 17.92
CA LEU A 309 -13.42 2.64 18.44
C LEU A 309 -13.57 1.69 19.63
N LEU A 310 -12.75 0.63 19.72
CA LEU A 310 -12.69 -0.20 20.92
C LEU A 310 -12.14 0.59 22.11
N ALA A 311 -11.09 1.39 21.92
CA ALA A 311 -10.53 2.24 22.96
C ALA A 311 -11.53 3.30 23.43
N HIS A 312 -12.26 3.94 22.51
CA HIS A 312 -13.21 5.01 22.83
C HIS A 312 -14.56 4.52 23.39
N ALA A 313 -15.17 3.51 22.77
CA ALA A 313 -16.55 3.08 23.08
C ALA A 313 -16.64 1.66 23.70
N GLY A 314 -15.51 0.98 23.89
CA GLY A 314 -15.45 -0.33 24.53
C GLY A 314 -15.92 -1.50 23.63
N PRO A 315 -16.06 -2.72 24.17
CA PRO A 315 -16.28 -3.94 23.37
C PRO A 315 -17.56 -3.96 22.53
N LYS A 316 -18.53 -3.10 22.84
CA LYS A 316 -19.82 -2.99 22.11
C LYS A 316 -19.80 -1.88 21.05
N TRP A 317 -18.64 -1.29 20.77
CA TRP A 317 -18.50 -0.17 19.84
C TRP A 317 -19.16 -0.46 18.49
N PHE A 318 -19.02 -1.68 17.95
CA PHE A 318 -19.55 -2.01 16.61
C PHE A 318 -21.08 -1.90 16.56
N LYS A 319 -21.79 -2.12 17.68
CA LYS A 319 -23.24 -1.93 17.74
C LYS A 319 -23.64 -0.46 17.98
N GLN A 320 -22.79 0.30 18.66
CA GLN A 320 -23.10 1.66 19.13
C GLN A 320 -22.67 2.75 18.12
N ARG A 321 -21.54 2.53 17.44
CA ARG A 321 -20.82 3.51 16.64
C ARG A 321 -20.90 3.25 15.14
N VAL A 322 -21.55 2.16 14.72
CA VAL A 322 -21.80 1.83 13.31
C VAL A 322 -23.30 1.97 13.06
N ASP A 323 -23.66 2.48 11.89
CA ASP A 323 -25.07 2.63 11.52
C ASP A 323 -25.77 1.28 11.39
N GLN A 324 -27.06 1.26 11.73
CA GLN A 324 -27.84 0.02 11.79
C GLN A 324 -27.85 -0.73 10.44
N GLY A 325 -27.85 0.00 9.32
CA GLY A 325 -27.79 -0.59 7.98
C GLY A 325 -26.49 -1.35 7.72
N VAL A 326 -25.34 -0.73 8.03
CA VAL A 326 -24.01 -1.35 7.90
C VAL A 326 -23.89 -2.54 8.86
N PHE A 327 -24.35 -2.38 10.10
CA PHE A 327 -24.36 -3.45 11.10
C PHE A 327 -25.15 -4.67 10.63
N ALA A 328 -26.37 -4.46 10.13
CA ALA A 328 -27.24 -5.53 9.65
C ALA A 328 -26.66 -6.23 8.43
N LYS A 329 -26.08 -5.48 7.47
CA LYS A 329 -25.41 -6.04 6.29
C LYS A 329 -24.21 -6.89 6.69
N ALA A 330 -23.31 -6.38 7.51
CA ALA A 330 -22.13 -7.12 7.96
C ALA A 330 -22.50 -8.42 8.70
N LYS A 331 -23.56 -8.37 9.53
CA LYS A 331 -24.10 -9.56 10.20
C LYS A 331 -24.63 -10.59 9.20
N GLY A 332 -25.40 -10.15 8.21
CA GLY A 332 -25.93 -11.01 7.14
C GLY A 332 -24.83 -11.67 6.30
N VAL A 333 -23.80 -10.91 5.94
CA VAL A 333 -22.62 -11.44 5.22
C VAL A 333 -21.90 -12.49 6.07
N ARG A 334 -21.68 -12.24 7.37
CA ARG A 334 -21.10 -13.22 8.29
C ARG A 334 -21.94 -14.48 8.41
N GLU A 335 -23.26 -14.35 8.56
CA GLU A 335 -24.16 -15.51 8.63
C GLU A 335 -24.11 -16.34 7.35
N SER A 336 -24.00 -15.69 6.18
CA SER A 336 -23.80 -16.38 4.90
C SER A 336 -22.46 -17.11 4.85
N ALA A 337 -21.36 -16.45 5.25
CA ALA A 337 -20.02 -17.04 5.28
C ALA A 337 -19.96 -18.28 6.21
N LEU A 338 -20.56 -18.19 7.39
CA LEU A 338 -20.66 -19.31 8.34
C LEU A 338 -21.47 -20.48 7.77
N LYS A 339 -22.58 -20.21 7.05
CA LYS A 339 -23.35 -21.25 6.36
C LYS A 339 -22.55 -21.92 5.24
N SER A 340 -21.62 -21.20 4.62
CA SER A 340 -20.67 -21.71 3.63
C SER A 340 -19.48 -22.44 4.23
N GLY A 341 -19.39 -22.55 5.57
CA GLY A 341 -18.30 -23.25 6.26
C GLY A 341 -17.04 -22.41 6.49
N GLU A 342 -17.09 -21.10 6.24
CA GLU A 342 -15.99 -20.20 6.57
C GLU A 342 -15.84 -20.01 8.08
N GLN A 343 -14.61 -19.72 8.53
CA GLN A 343 -14.36 -19.43 9.94
C GLN A 343 -15.01 -18.10 10.35
N SER A 344 -15.55 -18.07 11.57
CA SER A 344 -16.11 -16.86 12.15
C SER A 344 -15.02 -15.80 12.35
N SER A 345 -15.28 -14.57 11.92
CA SER A 345 -14.41 -13.42 12.15
C SER A 345 -15.15 -12.25 12.82
N ALA A 346 -14.41 -11.20 13.18
CA ALA A 346 -14.99 -9.96 13.72
C ALA A 346 -15.91 -9.30 12.67
N LEU A 347 -17.01 -8.66 13.10
CA LEU A 347 -18.00 -8.08 12.18
C LEU A 347 -17.42 -7.06 11.21
N ILE A 348 -16.42 -6.29 11.65
CA ILE A 348 -15.72 -5.31 10.80
C ILE A 348 -15.07 -5.95 9.57
N ASN A 349 -14.66 -7.23 9.64
CA ASN A 349 -14.04 -7.93 8.51
C ASN A 349 -15.04 -8.27 7.39
N TYR A 350 -16.35 -8.14 7.67
CA TYR A 350 -17.42 -8.32 6.69
C TYR A 350 -17.97 -6.98 6.17
N THR A 351 -17.26 -5.88 6.42
CA THR A 351 -17.58 -4.57 5.85
C THR A 351 -16.78 -4.29 4.57
N GLU A 352 -17.22 -3.34 3.76
CA GLU A 352 -16.48 -2.86 2.59
C GLU A 352 -15.88 -1.46 2.81
N LEU A 353 -14.91 -1.06 1.97
CA LEU A 353 -14.26 0.25 2.04
C LEU A 353 -15.24 1.44 2.12
N GLY A 354 -16.36 1.39 1.40
CA GLY A 354 -17.39 2.43 1.47
C GLY A 354 -18.09 2.51 2.83
N GLU A 355 -18.28 1.37 3.49
CA GLU A 355 -18.89 1.34 4.83
C GLU A 355 -17.89 1.78 5.90
N LEU A 356 -16.60 1.44 5.74
CA LEU A 356 -15.54 1.97 6.60
C LEU A 356 -15.48 3.50 6.54
N LYS A 357 -15.58 4.05 5.32
CA LYS A 357 -15.70 5.50 5.10
C LYS A 357 -16.89 6.09 5.86
N ASP A 358 -18.07 5.49 5.72
CA ASP A 358 -19.29 5.97 6.37
C ASP A 358 -19.19 5.89 7.90
N VAL A 359 -18.57 4.85 8.45
CA VAL A 359 -18.30 4.73 9.89
C VAL A 359 -17.38 5.86 10.37
N ILE A 360 -16.27 6.14 9.66
CA ILE A 360 -15.34 7.22 10.04
C ILE A 360 -16.02 8.58 9.95
N LEU A 361 -16.77 8.81 8.87
CA LEU A 361 -17.47 10.07 8.62
C LEU A 361 -18.74 10.23 9.47
N ARG A 362 -19.20 9.22 10.20
CA ARG A 362 -20.34 9.40 11.10
C ARG A 362 -20.03 10.53 12.11
N LYS A 363 -20.97 11.45 12.31
CA LYS A 363 -20.73 12.73 13.01
C LYS A 363 -20.02 12.55 14.36
N ASP A 364 -20.55 11.67 15.21
CA ASP A 364 -20.00 11.38 16.54
C ASP A 364 -18.65 10.67 16.50
N ASN A 365 -18.37 9.84 15.49
CA ASN A 365 -17.05 9.22 15.29
C ASN A 365 -16.02 10.23 14.81
N TRP A 366 -16.40 11.10 13.88
CA TRP A 366 -15.52 12.14 13.35
C TRP A 366 -15.10 13.09 14.47
N GLU A 367 -16.06 13.77 15.10
CA GLU A 367 -15.81 14.82 16.11
C GLU A 367 -15.07 14.29 17.35
N GLN A 368 -15.28 13.01 17.72
CA GLN A 368 -14.74 12.48 18.98
C GLN A 368 -13.47 11.66 18.82
N VAL A 369 -13.17 11.16 17.61
CA VAL A 369 -12.07 10.21 17.39
C VAL A 369 -11.23 10.58 16.18
N PHE A 370 -11.86 10.78 15.02
CA PHE A 370 -11.13 10.80 13.75
C PHE A 370 -10.73 12.20 13.24
N GLU A 371 -11.34 13.26 13.76
CA GLU A 371 -11.02 14.64 13.37
C GLU A 371 -9.57 14.98 13.71
N VAL A 372 -9.09 14.62 14.89
CA VAL A 372 -7.70 14.85 15.29
C VAL A 372 -6.70 14.07 14.43
N ILE A 373 -7.10 12.94 13.84
CA ILE A 373 -6.23 12.11 13.00
C ILE A 373 -6.20 12.63 11.56
N PHE A 374 -7.38 12.77 10.93
CA PHE A 374 -7.47 13.05 9.49
C PHE A 374 -7.63 14.54 9.16
N VAL A 375 -7.96 15.37 10.15
CA VAL A 375 -8.06 16.84 10.10
C VAL A 375 -9.16 17.36 9.17
N ASN A 376 -9.08 17.05 7.88
CA ASN A 376 -10.00 17.53 6.87
C ASN A 376 -10.97 16.44 6.42
N ARG A 377 -12.22 16.58 6.87
CA ARG A 377 -13.33 15.68 6.57
C ARG A 377 -13.61 15.50 5.08
N GLN A 378 -13.60 16.59 4.32
CA GLN A 378 -13.89 16.57 2.89
C GLN A 378 -12.77 15.91 2.10
N ARG A 379 -11.52 16.18 2.48
CA ARG A 379 -10.34 15.53 1.90
C ARG A 379 -10.37 14.03 2.16
N PHE A 380 -10.66 13.62 3.40
CA PHE A 380 -10.81 12.20 3.73
C PHE A 380 -11.90 11.51 2.89
N ASP A 381 -13.07 12.14 2.72
CA ASP A 381 -14.13 11.60 1.88
C ASP A 381 -13.67 11.42 0.42
N HIS A 382 -12.99 12.43 -0.16
CA HIS A 382 -12.43 12.35 -1.50
C HIS A 382 -11.38 11.24 -1.65
N ASP A 383 -10.52 11.09 -0.64
CA ASP A 383 -9.48 10.06 -0.61
C ASP A 383 -10.10 8.66 -0.62
N MET A 384 -11.12 8.44 0.21
CA MET A 384 -11.84 7.18 0.23
C MET A 384 -12.61 6.91 -1.07
N LEU A 385 -13.22 7.93 -1.68
CA LEU A 385 -13.87 7.80 -2.99
C LEU A 385 -12.87 7.42 -4.09
N THR A 386 -11.65 7.96 -4.05
CA THR A 386 -10.56 7.60 -4.96
C THR A 386 -10.22 6.12 -4.86
N LEU A 387 -10.00 5.62 -3.63
CA LEU A 387 -9.69 4.21 -3.40
C LEU A 387 -10.85 3.28 -3.80
N MET A 388 -12.10 3.67 -3.50
CA MET A 388 -13.29 2.94 -3.95
C MET A 388 -13.38 2.86 -5.48
N ALA A 389 -13.01 3.95 -6.15
CA ALA A 389 -13.03 4.05 -7.59
C ALA A 389 -11.94 3.23 -8.27
N VAL A 390 -10.84 2.88 -7.59
CA VAL A 390 -9.82 1.95 -8.10
C VAL A 390 -10.15 0.49 -7.73
N ARG A 391 -10.73 0.26 -6.55
CA ARG A 391 -11.17 -1.08 -6.07
C ARG A 391 -12.20 -1.73 -7.01
N ARG A 392 -13.24 -0.98 -7.43
CA ARG A 392 -14.35 -1.51 -8.24
C ARG A 392 -13.94 -1.93 -9.67
N PRO A 393 -13.21 -1.11 -10.45
CA PRO A 393 -12.67 -1.48 -11.76
C PRO A 393 -11.83 -2.76 -11.72
N ALA A 394 -10.97 -2.92 -10.72
CA ALA A 394 -10.11 -4.10 -10.59
C ALA A 394 -10.91 -5.40 -10.33
N ALA A 395 -11.96 -5.34 -9.52
CA ALA A 395 -12.89 -6.47 -9.33
C ALA A 395 -13.68 -6.85 -10.61
N HIS A 396 -13.71 -5.96 -11.61
CA HIS A 396 -14.38 -6.15 -12.90
C HIS A 396 -13.40 -6.17 -14.10
N ALA A 397 -12.11 -6.42 -13.87
CA ALA A 397 -11.07 -6.48 -14.90
C ALA A 397 -10.95 -5.24 -15.81
N ARG A 398 -11.35 -4.06 -15.31
CA ARG A 398 -11.19 -2.80 -16.04
C ARG A 398 -9.78 -2.25 -15.83
N MET A 399 -9.16 -1.74 -16.89
CA MET A 399 -7.79 -1.23 -16.85
C MET A 399 -7.65 -0.05 -15.87
N VAL A 400 -6.60 -0.09 -15.05
CA VAL A 400 -6.14 1.03 -14.23
C VAL A 400 -4.93 1.63 -14.93
N ASP A 401 -5.01 2.90 -15.33
CA ASP A 401 -3.86 3.59 -15.93
C ASP A 401 -2.92 4.19 -14.89
N SER A 402 -1.77 4.69 -15.35
CA SER A 402 -0.72 5.26 -14.51
C SER A 402 -1.20 6.40 -13.62
N THR A 403 -2.12 7.23 -14.12
CA THR A 403 -2.67 8.36 -13.35
C THR A 403 -3.50 7.85 -12.18
N GLN A 404 -4.40 6.91 -12.42
CA GLN A 404 -5.25 6.32 -11.38
C GLN A 404 -4.44 5.52 -10.35
N MET A 405 -3.46 4.75 -10.82
CA MET A 405 -2.56 3.97 -9.97
C MET A 405 -1.79 4.89 -9.02
N LEU A 406 -1.13 5.92 -9.58
CA LEU A 406 -0.34 6.84 -8.78
C LEU A 406 -1.20 7.61 -7.79
N GLU A 407 -2.37 8.08 -8.21
CA GLU A 407 -3.30 8.77 -7.31
C GLU A 407 -3.69 7.90 -6.11
N ALA A 408 -4.05 6.63 -6.35
CA ALA A 408 -4.38 5.70 -5.29
C ALA A 408 -3.20 5.47 -4.33
N LEU A 409 -1.97 5.36 -4.85
CA LEU A 409 -0.78 5.17 -4.03
C LEU A 409 -0.48 6.38 -3.15
N LEU A 410 -0.56 7.59 -3.72
CA LEU A 410 -0.37 8.83 -2.98
C LEU A 410 -1.45 9.01 -1.89
N VAL A 411 -2.69 8.62 -2.18
CA VAL A 411 -3.79 8.62 -1.21
C VAL A 411 -3.54 7.60 -0.10
N MET A 412 -3.22 6.35 -0.43
CA MET A 412 -2.93 5.30 0.56
C MET A 412 -1.79 5.72 1.46
N LYS A 413 -0.67 6.21 0.89
CA LYS A 413 0.47 6.70 1.68
C LYS A 413 0.05 7.83 2.63
N ARG A 414 -0.69 8.83 2.12
CA ARG A 414 -1.16 9.93 2.97
C ARG A 414 -2.00 9.44 4.15
N LEU A 415 -3.00 8.61 3.88
CA LEU A 415 -3.87 8.08 4.93
C LEU A 415 -3.09 7.19 5.92
N ASP A 416 -2.10 6.43 5.44
CA ASP A 416 -1.24 5.59 6.26
C ASP A 416 -0.38 6.39 7.24
N ASP A 417 0.27 7.43 6.73
CA ASP A 417 1.10 8.33 7.51
C ASP A 417 0.23 9.03 8.59
N ARG A 418 -0.99 9.46 8.24
CA ARG A 418 -1.96 10.02 9.21
C ARG A 418 -2.38 9.02 10.29
N MET A 419 -2.69 7.78 9.91
CA MET A 419 -3.03 6.73 10.87
C MET A 419 -1.84 6.37 11.77
N SER A 420 -0.62 6.50 11.26
CA SER A 420 0.61 6.22 12.02
C SER A 420 0.99 7.35 12.98
N ASP A 421 0.78 8.61 12.59
CA ASP A 421 0.96 9.78 13.47
C ASP A 421 -0.09 9.82 14.57
N ASP A 422 -1.30 9.32 14.28
CA ASP A 422 -2.37 9.14 15.26
C ASP A 422 -2.76 10.43 16.02
N GLY A 423 -2.67 11.57 15.33
CA GLY A 423 -2.94 12.88 15.93
C GLY A 423 -1.78 13.44 16.76
N GLY A 424 -0.59 12.86 16.67
CA GLY A 424 0.64 13.36 17.30
C GLY A 424 0.91 14.83 16.99
N TRP A 425 0.55 15.31 15.79
CA TRP A 425 0.63 16.72 15.42
C TRP A 425 -0.15 17.66 16.37
N SER A 426 -1.29 17.22 16.92
CA SER A 426 -2.10 18.03 17.83
C SER A 426 -1.44 18.19 19.19
N LEU A 427 -0.66 17.20 19.64
CA LEU A 427 0.11 17.28 20.89
C LEU A 427 1.30 18.23 20.73
N ALA A 428 1.97 18.19 19.58
CA ALA A 428 3.07 19.11 19.26
C ALA A 428 2.59 20.57 19.21
N ALA A 429 1.46 20.84 18.57
CA ALA A 429 0.89 22.18 18.51
C ALA A 429 0.52 22.72 19.90
N ALA A 430 -0.01 21.86 20.79
CA ALA A 430 -0.35 22.26 22.15
C ALA A 430 0.87 22.48 23.07
N SER A 431 2.05 21.98 22.69
CA SER A 431 3.30 22.19 23.45
C SER A 431 4.09 23.43 23.04
N ASP A 432 3.74 24.05 21.91
CA ASP A 432 4.37 25.27 21.41
C ASP A 432 3.71 26.55 21.96
N GLU A 433 2.57 26.42 22.66
CA GLU A 433 1.90 27.48 23.46
C GLU A 433 2.40 27.50 24.91
#